data_AF-A0A3N2FFR3-F1
#
_entry.id   AF-A0A3N2FFR3-F1
#
_cell.length_a   1.000
_cell.length_b   1.000
_cell.length_c   1.000
_cell.angle_alpha   90.00
_cell.angle_beta   90.00
_cell.angle_gamma   90.00
#
_symmetry.space_group_name_H-M   'P 1'
#
loop_
_entity.id
_entity.type
_entity.pdbx_description
1 polymer ?
#
loop_
_entity_poly.entity_id
_entity_poly.type
_entity_poly.pdbx_seq_one_letter_code
_entity_poly.pdbx_strand_id
1 'polypeptide(L)'
;MLKNRVPVGTAFAVSVSILALTACSSSEVKVDAAQPYFEGLEAAYVQEVLDNPVSRQKINEEPEDTRASMAQGIVRNFIVCRGVWDDYSKWITTGVRPDLVALPEPKNPEEPSATQWKTDYAYLESQYASGEPDQVRDWLTQPGSCGAWIPVSPDKPDVTISDAVRAGS
;
A
#
# COMPACT_ATOMS: atom_id res chain seq x y z
N MET A 1 -58.14 7.03 -53.29
CA MET A 1 -58.26 8.47 -53.56
C MET A 1 -57.00 9.17 -53.05
N LEU A 2 -56.47 10.09 -53.87
CA LEU A 2 -55.29 10.92 -53.59
C LEU A 2 -55.43 11.78 -52.34
N LYS A 3 -54.31 12.04 -51.64
CA LYS A 3 -53.71 13.37 -51.34
C LYS A 3 -52.76 13.25 -50.14
N ASN A 4 -51.44 13.41 -50.32
CA ASN A 4 -50.68 14.67 -50.46
C ASN A 4 -50.19 15.26 -49.13
N ARG A 5 -48.88 15.60 -49.12
CA ARG A 5 -48.16 16.70 -48.43
C ARG A 5 -47.35 16.41 -47.14
N VAL A 6 -46.05 16.24 -47.39
CA VAL A 6 -44.81 16.83 -46.79
C VAL A 6 -45.00 18.33 -46.36
N PRO A 7 -44.16 19.06 -45.57
CA PRO A 7 -42.90 18.81 -44.80
C PRO A 7 -42.91 19.41 -43.34
N VAL A 8 -41.69 19.57 -42.77
CA VAL A 8 -41.19 20.56 -41.76
C VAL A 8 -40.73 19.82 -40.49
N GLY A 9 -39.47 19.73 -40.10
CA GLY A 9 -38.31 20.60 -40.36
C GLY A 9 -37.89 21.24 -39.05
N THR A 10 -37.04 20.58 -38.25
CA THR A 10 -36.36 21.22 -37.11
C THR A 10 -34.99 20.58 -36.91
N ALA A 11 -33.96 21.22 -37.46
CA ALA A 11 -32.57 20.91 -37.16
C ALA A 11 -32.25 21.48 -35.77
N PHE A 12 -32.06 20.60 -34.78
CA PHE A 12 -31.49 20.98 -33.50
C PHE A 12 -29.97 21.02 -33.63
N ALA A 13 -29.41 22.23 -33.71
CA ALA A 13 -27.99 22.45 -33.53
C ALA A 13 -27.65 22.26 -32.05
N VAL A 14 -27.07 21.11 -31.71
CA VAL A 14 -26.50 20.87 -30.38
C VAL A 14 -25.15 21.57 -30.33
N SER A 15 -25.10 22.73 -29.66
CA SER A 15 -23.85 23.40 -29.31
C SER A 15 -23.08 22.55 -28.31
N VAL A 16 -22.05 21.85 -28.78
CA VAL A 16 -21.07 21.18 -27.93
C VAL A 16 -20.15 22.26 -27.36
N SER A 17 -20.45 22.73 -26.16
CA SER A 17 -19.53 23.52 -25.35
C SER A 17 -18.35 22.65 -24.96
N ILE A 18 -17.25 22.74 -25.70
CA ILE A 18 -15.96 22.16 -25.33
C ILE A 18 -15.47 22.94 -24.10
N LEU A 19 -15.83 22.47 -22.91
CA LEU A 19 -15.17 22.84 -21.67
C LEU A 19 -13.74 22.32 -21.77
N ALA A 20 -12.83 23.20 -22.17
CA ALA A 20 -11.41 22.99 -21.98
C ALA A 20 -11.16 22.86 -20.48
N LEU A 21 -11.20 21.62 -19.99
CA LEU A 21 -10.59 21.26 -18.71
C LEU A 21 -9.11 21.59 -18.86
N THR A 22 -8.74 22.79 -18.41
CA THR A 22 -7.36 23.09 -18.05
C THR A 22 -6.98 22.03 -17.02
N ALA A 23 -6.30 20.98 -17.49
CA ALA A 23 -5.59 20.06 -16.63
C ALA A 23 -4.63 20.93 -15.83
N CYS A 24 -5.01 21.29 -14.61
CA CYS A 24 -4.07 21.69 -13.59
C CYS A 24 -3.11 20.52 -13.49
N SER A 25 -1.98 20.66 -14.18
CA SER A 25 -0.83 19.79 -14.05
C SER A 25 -0.34 20.01 -12.62
N SER A 26 -0.98 19.32 -11.66
CA SER A 26 -0.44 19.19 -10.31
C SER A 26 0.90 18.53 -10.51
N SER A 27 1.97 19.31 -10.39
CA SER A 27 3.34 18.80 -10.39
C SER A 27 3.37 17.69 -9.35
N GLU A 28 3.45 16.45 -9.82
CA GLU A 28 3.51 15.31 -8.93
C GLU A 28 4.75 15.49 -8.06
N VAL A 29 4.55 15.69 -6.77
CA VAL A 29 5.66 15.83 -5.83
C VAL A 29 6.27 14.44 -5.70
N LYS A 30 7.41 14.24 -6.37
CA LYS A 30 8.11 12.97 -6.37
C LYS A 30 8.93 12.84 -5.10
N VAL A 31 8.50 11.94 -4.23
CA VAL A 31 9.33 11.35 -3.18
C VAL A 31 10.46 10.58 -3.86
N ASP A 32 11.71 10.91 -3.52
CA ASP A 32 12.91 10.36 -4.16
C ASP A 32 13.60 9.34 -3.25
N ALA A 33 14.15 8.27 -3.81
CA ALA A 33 14.79 7.20 -3.04
C ALA A 33 16.07 7.66 -2.30
N ALA A 34 16.72 8.73 -2.76
CA ALA A 34 17.94 9.28 -2.16
C ALA A 34 17.66 10.25 -0.99
N GLN A 35 16.40 10.39 -0.57
CA GLN A 35 16.05 11.29 0.53
C GLN A 35 16.63 10.80 1.88
N PRO A 36 17.13 11.72 2.73
CA PRO A 36 17.81 11.34 3.98
C PRO A 36 16.97 10.52 4.96
N TYR A 37 15.64 10.65 4.94
CA TYR A 37 14.75 9.87 5.79
C TYR A 37 14.67 8.38 5.40
N PHE A 38 15.21 7.96 4.26
CA PHE A 38 15.35 6.55 3.93
C PHE A 38 16.68 5.94 4.40
N GLU A 39 17.62 6.73 4.90
CA GLU A 39 18.93 6.22 5.31
C GLU A 39 18.78 5.15 6.41
N GLY A 40 19.37 3.97 6.20
CA GLY A 40 19.26 2.82 7.10
C GLY A 40 18.17 1.82 6.71
N LEU A 41 17.25 2.18 5.81
CA LEU A 41 16.30 1.24 5.20
C LEU A 41 16.91 0.57 3.97
N GLU A 42 16.42 -0.62 3.65
CA GLU A 42 16.90 -1.39 2.50
C GLU A 42 16.47 -0.73 1.17
N ALA A 43 17.45 -0.38 0.33
CA ALA A 43 17.21 0.35 -0.91
C ALA A 43 16.25 -0.36 -1.87
N ALA A 44 16.25 -1.70 -1.90
CA ALA A 44 15.33 -2.48 -2.72
C ALA A 44 13.87 -2.23 -2.32
N TYR A 45 13.56 -2.22 -1.02
CA TYR A 45 12.22 -1.93 -0.51
C TYR A 45 11.82 -0.48 -0.71
N VAL A 46 12.76 0.47 -0.54
CA VAL A 46 12.51 1.88 -0.84
C VAL A 46 12.09 2.04 -2.30
N GLN A 47 12.88 1.50 -3.23
CA GLN A 47 12.59 1.59 -4.66
C GLN A 47 11.25 0.92 -4.99
N GLU A 48 11.00 -0.28 -4.48
CA GLU A 48 9.76 -1.00 -4.73
C GLU A 48 8.54 -0.21 -4.26
N VAL A 49 8.59 0.37 -3.06
CA VAL A 49 7.49 1.19 -2.53
C VAL A 49 7.25 2.41 -3.41
N LEU A 50 8.31 3.05 -3.89
CA LEU A 50 8.19 4.21 -4.77
C LEU A 50 7.73 3.84 -6.17
N ASP A 51 7.94 2.60 -6.63
CA ASP A 51 7.43 2.11 -7.91
C ASP A 51 6.00 1.55 -7.79
N ASN A 52 5.55 1.17 -6.59
CA ASN A 52 4.24 0.60 -6.34
C ASN A 52 3.13 1.66 -6.48
N PRO A 53 2.16 1.50 -7.40
CA PRO A 53 1.09 2.50 -7.61
C PRO A 53 0.20 2.75 -6.39
N VAL A 54 -0.09 1.71 -5.60
CA VAL A 54 -0.94 1.83 -4.40
C VAL A 54 -0.20 2.61 -3.31
N SER A 55 1.08 2.32 -3.11
CA SER A 55 1.94 3.07 -2.18
C SER A 55 2.06 4.53 -2.59
N ARG A 56 2.35 4.81 -3.87
CA ARG A 56 2.42 6.18 -4.39
C ARG A 56 1.12 6.94 -4.19
N GLN A 57 -0.02 6.31 -4.45
CA GLN A 57 -1.31 6.92 -4.20
C GLN A 57 -1.46 7.31 -2.73
N LYS A 58 -1.20 6.38 -1.79
CA LYS A 58 -1.26 6.65 -0.35
C LYS A 58 -0.34 7.79 0.08
N ILE A 59 0.88 7.83 -0.46
CA ILE A 59 1.85 8.91 -0.18
C ILE A 59 1.36 10.25 -0.72
N ASN A 60 0.79 10.27 -1.93
CA ASN A 60 0.36 11.50 -2.59
C ASN A 60 -0.93 12.09 -1.97
N GLU A 61 -1.79 11.25 -1.40
CA GLU A 61 -3.00 11.64 -0.68
C GLU A 61 -2.70 12.34 0.65
N GLU A 62 -1.51 12.17 1.20
CA GLU A 62 -1.09 12.82 2.44
C GLU A 62 -0.74 14.31 2.24
N PRO A 63 -0.98 15.16 3.26
CA PRO A 63 -0.44 16.51 3.36
C PRO A 63 1.09 16.55 3.14
N GLU A 64 1.58 17.61 2.50
CA GLU A 64 3.00 17.73 2.10
C GLU A 64 3.97 17.53 3.26
N ASP A 65 3.62 18.02 4.46
CA ASP A 65 4.40 17.92 5.69
C ASP A 65 4.40 16.52 6.31
N THR A 66 3.47 15.62 5.94
CA THR A 66 3.42 14.24 6.43
C THR A 66 3.87 13.20 5.40
N ARG A 67 4.10 13.59 4.14
CA ARG A 67 4.49 12.64 3.05
C ARG A 67 5.77 11.87 3.34
N ALA A 68 6.78 12.52 3.91
CA ALA A 68 8.05 11.85 4.25
C ALA A 68 7.82 10.76 5.30
N SER A 69 7.06 11.08 6.36
CA SER A 69 6.63 10.10 7.37
C SER A 69 5.81 8.97 6.76
N MET A 70 4.84 9.26 5.89
CA MET A 70 4.05 8.22 5.23
C MET A 70 4.91 7.30 4.35
N ALA A 71 5.79 7.88 3.54
CA ALA A 71 6.67 7.11 2.66
C ALA A 71 7.61 6.19 3.46
N GLN A 72 8.26 6.73 4.50
CA GLN A 72 9.10 5.95 5.41
C GLN A 72 8.28 4.86 6.12
N GLY A 73 7.09 5.20 6.60
CA GLY A 73 6.16 4.28 7.25
C GLY A 73 5.73 3.13 6.35
N ILE A 74 5.46 3.38 5.07
CA ILE A 74 5.09 2.35 4.09
C ILE A 74 6.28 1.42 3.79
N VAL A 75 7.50 1.94 3.65
CA VAL A 75 8.71 1.10 3.46
C VAL A 75 8.87 0.12 4.61
N ARG A 76 8.76 0.61 5.85
CA ARG A 76 8.82 -0.25 7.05
C ARG A 76 7.68 -1.28 7.04
N ASN A 77 6.50 -0.89 6.56
CA ASN A 77 5.35 -1.79 6.39
C ASN A 77 5.65 -2.97 5.46
N PHE A 78 6.24 -2.69 4.29
CA PHE A 78 6.60 -3.74 3.33
C PHE A 78 7.61 -4.72 3.92
N ILE A 79 8.65 -4.21 4.58
CA ILE A 79 9.70 -5.03 5.19
C ILE A 79 9.10 -5.94 6.28
N VAL A 80 8.40 -5.36 7.25
CA VAL A 80 7.84 -6.11 8.39
C VAL A 80 6.82 -7.12 7.91
N CYS A 81 5.86 -6.73 7.07
CA CYS A 81 4.75 -7.61 6.72
C CYS A 81 5.17 -8.77 5.84
N ARG A 82 6.14 -8.59 4.94
CA ARG A 82 6.72 -9.72 4.21
C ARG A 82 7.55 -10.63 5.10
N GLY A 83 8.33 -10.07 6.01
CA GLY A 83 9.03 -10.89 7.01
C GLY A 83 8.08 -11.73 7.85
N VAL A 84 6.98 -11.14 8.33
CA VAL A 84 5.94 -11.84 9.09
C VAL A 84 5.23 -12.90 8.25
N TRP A 85 4.96 -12.62 6.97
CA TRP A 85 4.40 -13.61 6.05
C TRP A 85 5.34 -14.81 5.88
N ASP A 86 6.63 -14.56 5.66
CA ASP A 86 7.63 -15.62 5.51
C ASP A 86 7.77 -16.45 6.79
N ASP A 87 7.77 -15.79 7.95
CA ASP A 87 7.78 -16.41 9.27
C ASP A 87 6.54 -17.28 9.48
N TYR A 88 5.35 -16.73 9.27
CA TYR A 88 4.09 -17.44 9.39
C TYR A 88 4.05 -18.68 8.48
N SER A 89 4.45 -18.53 7.22
CA SER A 89 4.50 -19.62 6.24
C SER A 89 5.43 -20.76 6.68
N LYS A 90 6.60 -20.42 7.24
CA LYS A 90 7.54 -21.40 7.79
C LYS A 90 6.97 -22.05 9.06
N TRP A 91 6.34 -21.26 9.92
CA TRP A 91 5.78 -21.74 11.18
C TRP A 91 4.70 -22.78 10.94
N ILE A 92 3.72 -22.51 10.08
CA ILE A 92 2.65 -23.47 9.77
C ILE A 92 3.17 -24.75 9.11
N THR A 93 4.28 -24.65 8.37
CA THR A 93 4.87 -25.81 7.68
C THR A 93 5.70 -26.67 8.62
N THR A 94 6.46 -26.06 9.53
CA THR A 94 7.45 -26.74 10.37
C THR A 94 6.95 -27.03 11.79
N GLY A 95 5.90 -26.34 12.24
CA GLY A 95 5.45 -26.33 13.63
C GLY A 95 6.40 -25.59 14.58
N VAL A 96 7.51 -25.02 14.09
CA VAL A 96 8.50 -24.30 14.89
C VAL A 96 8.24 -22.81 14.79
N ARG A 97 8.07 -22.16 15.95
CA ARG A 97 7.90 -20.71 16.01
C ARG A 97 9.20 -20.01 15.59
N PRO A 98 9.18 -19.11 14.58
CA PRO A 98 10.31 -18.28 14.21
C PRO A 98 10.49 -17.11 15.19
N ASP A 99 11.67 -16.52 15.19
CA ASP A 99 11.89 -15.22 15.81
C ASP A 99 11.33 -14.13 14.90
N LEU A 100 10.60 -13.17 15.48
CA LEU A 100 10.04 -12.05 14.72
C LEU A 100 11.13 -11.25 14.01
N VAL A 101 10.93 -10.96 12.72
CA VAL A 101 11.78 -10.05 11.94
C VAL A 101 11.97 -8.72 12.67
N ALA A 102 13.22 -8.30 12.85
CA ALA A 102 13.54 -7.04 13.54
C ALA A 102 12.87 -5.83 12.89
N LEU A 103 12.37 -4.90 13.72
CA LEU A 103 11.80 -3.63 13.24
C LEU A 103 12.88 -2.84 12.47
N PRO A 104 12.70 -2.53 11.18
CA PRO A 104 13.61 -1.64 10.46
C PRO A 104 13.58 -0.23 11.06
N GLU A 105 14.75 0.26 11.44
CA GLU A 105 14.94 1.60 12.01
C GLU A 105 15.77 2.48 11.06
N PRO A 106 15.15 3.52 10.44
CA PRO A 106 15.89 4.52 9.69
C PRO A 106 16.73 5.38 10.64
N LYS A 107 17.86 5.91 10.15
CA LYS A 107 18.73 6.82 10.92
C LYS A 107 18.07 8.16 11.20
N ASN A 108 17.18 8.60 10.31
CA ASN A 108 16.42 9.85 10.42
C ASN A 108 14.93 9.52 10.46
N PRO A 109 14.38 9.08 11.63
CA PRO A 109 12.99 8.67 11.74
C PRO A 109 12.03 9.85 11.60
N GLU A 110 10.97 9.67 10.82
CA GLU A 110 9.96 10.69 10.53
C GLU A 110 8.66 10.41 11.30
N GLU A 111 8.16 11.43 12.00
CA GLU A 111 6.92 11.35 12.78
C GLU A 111 5.69 11.72 11.94
N PRO A 112 4.51 11.12 12.19
CA PRO A 112 4.18 10.23 13.31
C PRO A 112 4.49 8.74 13.09
N SER A 113 4.95 8.35 11.90
CA SER A 113 5.11 6.92 11.54
C SER A 113 6.15 6.21 12.42
N ALA A 114 7.19 6.93 12.84
CA ALA A 114 8.22 6.40 13.73
C ALA A 114 7.64 5.88 15.05
N THR A 115 6.84 6.70 15.73
CA THR A 115 6.17 6.33 16.98
C THR A 115 5.08 5.29 16.77
N GLN A 116 4.30 5.41 15.69
CA GLN A 116 3.24 4.45 15.37
C GLN A 116 3.79 3.03 15.22
N TRP A 117 4.87 2.87 14.45
CA TRP A 117 5.51 1.57 14.25
C TRP A 117 6.05 0.94 15.53
N LYS A 118 6.54 1.72 16.49
CA LYS A 118 6.97 1.15 17.79
C LYS A 118 5.79 0.51 18.52
N THR A 119 4.62 1.15 18.44
CA THR A 119 3.38 0.63 19.05
C THR A 119 2.89 -0.61 18.32
N ASP A 120 2.80 -0.54 16.99
CA ASP A 120 2.31 -1.65 16.17
C ASP A 120 3.23 -2.86 16.24
N TYR A 121 4.55 -2.62 16.29
CA TYR A 121 5.54 -3.69 16.41
C TYR A 121 5.52 -4.35 17.79
N ALA A 122 5.34 -3.60 18.88
CA ALA A 122 5.14 -4.19 20.21
C ALA A 122 3.87 -5.05 20.30
N TYR A 123 2.80 -4.64 19.61
CA TYR A 123 1.60 -5.47 19.49
C TYR A 123 1.89 -6.77 18.72
N LEU A 124 2.64 -6.69 17.61
CA LEU A 124 3.06 -7.86 16.83
C LEU A 124 3.97 -8.81 17.62
N GLU A 125 4.90 -8.28 18.42
CA GLU A 125 5.72 -9.06 19.36
C GLU A 125 4.85 -9.87 20.31
N SER A 126 3.77 -9.27 20.83
CA SER A 126 2.82 -9.97 21.71
C SER A 126 2.09 -11.12 20.99
N GLN A 127 1.82 -10.99 19.68
CA GLN A 127 1.22 -12.06 18.88
C GLN A 127 2.20 -13.24 18.73
N TYR A 128 3.48 -12.97 18.45
CA TYR A 128 4.51 -14.02 18.41
C TYR A 128 4.75 -14.66 19.79
N ALA A 129 4.75 -13.84 20.84
CA ALA A 129 4.95 -14.31 22.21
C ALA A 129 3.84 -15.26 22.69
N SER A 130 2.62 -15.15 22.13
CA SER A 130 1.51 -16.06 22.44
C SER A 130 1.83 -17.52 22.12
N GLY A 131 2.71 -17.78 21.14
CA GLY A 131 3.01 -19.13 20.67
C GLY A 131 1.91 -19.73 19.78
N GLU A 132 0.91 -18.96 19.38
CA GLU A 132 -0.21 -19.41 18.57
C GLU A 132 -0.14 -18.79 17.16
N PRO A 133 0.09 -19.58 16.08
CA PRO A 133 0.21 -19.04 14.73
C PRO A 133 -1.08 -18.36 14.23
N ASP A 134 -2.24 -18.72 14.80
CA ASP A 134 -3.53 -18.11 14.47
C ASP A 134 -3.58 -16.61 14.83
N GLN A 135 -2.88 -16.19 15.88
CA GLN A 135 -2.81 -14.76 16.24
C GLN A 135 -2.07 -13.95 15.16
N VAL A 136 -0.99 -14.52 14.60
CA VAL A 136 -0.25 -13.91 13.49
C VAL A 136 -1.08 -13.94 12.20
N ARG A 137 -1.81 -15.04 11.95
CA ARG A 137 -2.75 -15.16 10.84
C ARG A 137 -3.83 -14.10 10.88
N ASP A 138 -4.43 -13.87 12.04
CA ASP A 138 -5.48 -12.87 12.22
C ASP A 138 -4.92 -11.45 11.96
N TRP A 139 -3.73 -11.16 12.47
CA TRP A 139 -3.05 -9.88 12.17
C TRP A 139 -2.79 -9.70 10.67
N LEU A 140 -2.31 -10.74 9.97
CA LEU A 140 -2.07 -10.68 8.52
C LEU A 140 -3.34 -10.57 7.69
N THR A 141 -4.50 -10.98 8.22
CA THR A 141 -5.74 -11.07 7.44
C THR A 141 -6.84 -10.09 7.83
N GLN A 142 -6.72 -9.39 8.96
CA GLN A 142 -7.73 -8.43 9.39
C GLN A 142 -7.90 -7.28 8.39
N PRO A 143 -9.12 -6.74 8.23
CA PRO A 143 -9.34 -5.52 7.46
C PRO A 143 -8.46 -4.37 7.97
N GLY A 144 -7.74 -3.71 7.07
CA GLY A 144 -6.85 -2.60 7.42
C GLY A 144 -5.47 -3.01 7.94
N SER A 145 -5.16 -4.30 8.07
CA SER A 145 -3.77 -4.71 8.25
C SER A 145 -2.96 -4.46 6.98
N CYS A 146 -1.65 -4.52 7.15
CA CYS A 146 -0.74 -4.47 6.03
C CYS A 146 -0.93 -5.62 5.03
N GLY A 147 -1.33 -6.80 5.51
CA GLY A 147 -1.50 -7.95 4.64
C GLY A 147 -2.64 -7.77 3.63
N ALA A 148 -3.61 -6.89 3.91
CA ALA A 148 -4.74 -6.63 3.03
C ALA A 148 -4.39 -5.92 1.72
N TRP A 149 -3.19 -5.33 1.59
CA TRP A 149 -2.84 -4.53 0.41
C TRP A 149 -1.38 -4.64 -0.01
N ILE A 150 -0.49 -5.15 0.85
CA ILE A 150 0.91 -5.39 0.48
C ILE A 150 1.00 -6.70 -0.30
N PRO A 151 1.61 -6.69 -1.50
CA PRO A 151 1.80 -7.91 -2.28
C PRO A 151 2.83 -8.84 -1.62
N VAL A 152 2.64 -10.15 -1.76
CA VAL A 152 3.57 -11.16 -1.20
C VAL A 152 4.99 -11.01 -1.73
N SER A 153 5.16 -10.55 -2.97
CA SER A 153 6.46 -10.28 -3.58
C SER A 153 6.30 -9.29 -4.75
N PRO A 154 7.40 -8.61 -5.18
CA PRO A 154 7.36 -7.75 -6.35
C PRO A 154 7.00 -8.49 -7.65
N ASP A 155 7.30 -9.80 -7.74
CA ASP A 155 6.96 -10.63 -8.90
C ASP A 155 5.46 -11.01 -8.98
N LYS A 156 4.71 -10.77 -7.90
CA LYS A 156 3.27 -11.08 -7.79
C LYS A 156 2.50 -9.87 -7.26
N PRO A 157 2.48 -8.74 -7.99
CA PRO A 157 1.91 -7.49 -7.50
C PRO A 157 0.40 -7.56 -7.24
N ASP A 158 -0.29 -8.51 -7.86
CA ASP A 158 -1.75 -8.69 -7.73
C ASP A 158 -2.15 -9.68 -6.62
N VAL A 159 -1.18 -10.29 -5.92
CA VAL A 159 -1.45 -11.25 -4.84
C VAL A 159 -1.02 -10.64 -3.51
N THR A 160 -1.99 -10.24 -2.69
CA THR A 160 -1.69 -9.70 -1.36
C THR A 160 -1.29 -10.80 -0.39
N ILE A 161 -0.61 -10.44 0.69
CA ILE A 161 -0.29 -11.38 1.78
C ILE A 161 -1.57 -12.02 2.35
N SER A 162 -2.63 -11.23 2.52
CA SER A 162 -3.92 -11.73 3.00
C SER A 162 -4.51 -12.79 2.07
N ASP A 163 -4.39 -12.61 0.74
CA ASP A 163 -4.83 -13.60 -0.25
C ASP A 163 -4.03 -14.90 -0.12
N ALA A 164 -2.71 -14.80 0.02
CA ALA A 164 -1.83 -15.96 0.15
C ALA A 164 -2.08 -16.74 1.46
N VAL A 165 -2.29 -16.04 2.59
CA VAL A 165 -2.65 -16.67 3.87
C VAL A 165 -3.97 -17.44 3.74
N ARG A 166 -4.99 -16.84 3.10
CA ARG A 166 -6.30 -17.49 2.91
C ARG A 166 -6.26 -18.66 1.95
N ALA A 167 -5.38 -18.64 0.94
CA ALA A 167 -5.24 -19.74 -0.02
C ALA A 167 -4.52 -20.97 0.56
N GLY A 168 -3.69 -20.78 1.60
CA GLY A 168 -2.98 -21.85 2.31
C GLY A 168 -3.64 -22.35 3.59
N SER A 169 -4.79 -21.77 3.99
CA SER A 169 -5.60 -22.22 5.14
C SER A 169 -6.58 -23.33 4.78
#